data_AF-A0A2H0RNC0-F1
#
_entry.id   AF-A0A2H0RNC0-F1
#
_cell.length_a   1.000
_cell.length_b   1.000
_cell.length_c   1.000
_cell.angle_alpha   90.00
_cell.angle_beta   90.00
_cell.angle_gamma   90.00
#
_symmetry.space_group_name_H-M   'P 1'
#
loop_
_entity.id
_entity.type
_entity.pdbx_description
1 polymer ?
#
loop_
_entity_poly.entity_id
_entity_poly.type
_entity_poly.pdbx_seq_one_letter_code
_entity_poly.pdbx_strand_id
1 'polypeptide(L)' 'MRSANTVETGEERDWRKNEEEGRKLAGWVDVRLRNGRVQHEVVQDLIDTGVGREVAGWALAIAIRNNGGKPPEVLPHVTA' A
#
# COMPACT_ATOMS: atom_id res chain seq x y z
N MET A 1 -38.97 18.21 -2.60
CA MET A 1 -37.92 17.43 -1.91
C MET A 1 -37.12 16.71 -3.00
N ARG A 2 -35.92 17.18 -3.34
CA ARG A 2 -35.04 16.50 -4.31
C ARG A 2 -34.14 15.56 -3.52
N SER A 3 -34.36 14.25 -3.66
CA SER A 3 -33.45 13.23 -3.16
C SER A 3 -32.14 13.34 -3.94
N ALA A 4 -31.05 13.67 -3.26
CA ALA A 4 -29.71 13.57 -3.80
C ALA A 4 -29.37 12.08 -3.97
N ASN A 5 -29.71 11.51 -5.12
CA ASN A 5 -29.07 10.28 -5.58
C ASN A 5 -27.67 10.66 -6.04
N THR A 6 -26.73 10.69 -5.10
CA THR A 6 -25.30 10.73 -5.41
C THR A 6 -24.98 9.46 -6.16
N VAL A 7 -24.81 9.59 -7.47
CA VAL A 7 -24.15 8.57 -8.29
C VAL A 7 -22.71 8.55 -7.78
N GLU A 8 -22.42 7.72 -6.77
CA GLU A 8 -21.05 7.31 -6.49
C GLU A 8 -20.55 6.65 -7.78
N THR A 9 -19.70 7.36 -8.52
CA THR A 9 -19.20 6.90 -9.81
C THR A 9 -18.41 5.61 -9.58
N GLY A 10 -18.42 4.67 -10.55
CA GLY A 10 -17.68 3.41 -10.43
C GLY A 10 -16.20 3.61 -10.04
N GLU A 11 -15.60 4.71 -10.49
CA GLU A 11 -14.24 5.13 -10.15
C GLU A 11 -14.06 5.47 -8.67
N GLU A 12 -15.07 6.08 -8.01
CA GLU A 12 -15.03 6.40 -6.59
C GLU A 12 -15.03 5.13 -5.71
N ARG A 13 -15.73 4.10 -6.18
CA ARG A 13 -15.79 2.79 -5.53
C ARG A 13 -14.49 2.01 -5.72
N ASP A 14 -13.85 2.17 -6.88
CA ASP A 14 -12.63 1.44 -7.23
C ASP A 14 -11.40 1.94 -6.46
N TRP A 15 -11.22 3.26 -6.26
CA TRP A 15 -10.07 3.74 -5.48
C TRP A 15 -10.17 3.38 -3.99
N ARG A 16 -11.36 3.44 -3.38
CA ARG A 16 -11.56 3.02 -1.98
C ARG A 16 -11.29 1.53 -1.80
N LYS A 17 -11.76 0.72 -2.75
CA LYS A 17 -11.48 -0.72 -2.76
C LYS A 17 -9.98 -0.99 -2.87
N ASN A 18 -9.30 -0.33 -3.80
CA ASN A 18 -7.85 -0.48 -3.97
C ASN A 18 -7.07 -0.01 -2.73
N GLU A 19 -7.50 1.06 -2.06
CA GLU A 19 -6.92 1.48 -0.78
C GLU A 19 -7.14 0.42 0.31
N GLU A 20 -8.35 -0.14 0.42
CA GLU A 20 -8.65 -1.17 1.42
C GLU A 20 -7.85 -2.45 1.19
N GLU A 21 -7.71 -2.89 -0.06
CA GLU A 21 -6.85 -4.02 -0.42
C GLU A 21 -5.37 -3.70 -0.16
N GLY A 22 -4.91 -2.51 -0.52
CA GLY A 22 -3.55 -2.06 -0.22
C GLY A 22 -3.25 -2.02 1.27
N ARG A 23 -4.23 -1.64 2.10
CA ARG A 23 -4.13 -1.64 3.56
C ARG A 23 -3.84 -3.03 4.12
N LYS A 24 -4.41 -4.08 3.53
CA LYS A 24 -4.18 -5.48 3.92
C LYS A 24 -2.73 -5.91 3.63
N LEU A 25 -2.10 -5.31 2.62
CA LEU A 25 -0.73 -5.62 2.19
C LEU A 25 0.33 -4.69 2.80
N ALA A 26 -0.07 -3.56 3.38
CA ALA A 26 0.86 -2.56 3.91
C ALA A 26 1.82 -3.11 4.99
N GLY A 27 1.38 -4.06 5.80
CA GLY A 27 2.24 -4.73 6.79
C GLY A 27 3.34 -5.59 6.14
N TRP A 28 3.02 -6.26 5.03
CA TRP A 28 4.01 -7.01 4.26
C TRP A 28 5.06 -6.09 3.64
N VAL A 29 4.62 -4.94 3.09
CA VAL A 29 5.52 -3.92 2.54
C VAL A 29 6.42 -3.34 3.63
N ASP A 30 5.87 -2.98 4.79
CA ASP A 30 6.61 -2.43 5.92
C ASP A 30 7.76 -3.36 6.35
N VAL A 31 7.48 -4.66 6.53
CA VAL A 31 8.49 -5.66 6.89
C VAL A 31 9.61 -5.74 5.85
N ARG A 32 9.29 -5.71 4.55
CA ARG A 32 10.31 -5.79 3.50
C ARG A 32 11.21 -4.56 3.48
N LEU A 33 10.64 -3.37 3.65
CA LEU A 33 11.41 -2.13 3.75
C LEU A 33 12.30 -2.10 4.99
N ARG A 34 11.78 -2.57 6.15
CA ARG A 34 12.58 -2.76 7.37
C ARG A 34 13.72 -3.76 7.20
N ASN A 35 13.56 -4.74 6.32
CA ASN A 35 14.62 -5.70 5.95
C ASN A 35 15.60 -5.14 4.91
N GLY A 36 15.53 -3.84 4.59
CA GLY A 36 16.48 -3.18 3.68
C GLY A 36 16.14 -3.31 2.20
N ARG A 37 14.97 -3.86 1.83
CA ARG A 37 14.53 -3.85 0.43
C ARG A 37 14.18 -2.42 0.00
N VAL A 38 14.41 -2.10 -1.27
CA VAL A 38 14.06 -0.80 -1.84
C VAL A 38 12.60 -0.77 -2.30
N GLN A 39 11.96 0.40 -2.21
CA GLN A 39 10.52 0.56 -2.46
C GLN A 39 10.05 0.03 -3.83
N HIS A 40 10.82 0.30 -4.89
CA HIS A 40 10.48 -0.16 -6.24
C HIS A 40 10.44 -1.69 -6.31
N GLU A 41 11.41 -2.38 -5.71
CA GLU A 41 11.43 -3.85 -5.68
C GLU A 41 10.27 -4.42 -4.89
N VAL A 42 9.93 -3.82 -3.75
CA VAL A 42 8.82 -4.30 -2.92
C VAL A 42 7.47 -4.15 -3.65
N VAL A 43 7.30 -3.06 -4.41
CA VAL A 43 6.12 -2.87 -5.28
C VAL A 43 6.12 -3.87 -6.44
N GLN A 44 7.27 -4.09 -7.08
CA GLN A 44 7.38 -5.05 -8.18
C GLN A 44 7.10 -6.48 -7.72
N ASP A 45 7.62 -6.90 -6.56
CA ASP A 45 7.32 -8.19 -5.95
C ASP A 45 5.79 -8.39 -5.79
N LEU A 46 5.05 -7.37 -5.33
CA LEU A 46 3.58 -7.46 -5.25
C LEU A 46 2.95 -7.64 -6.63
N ILE A 47 3.38 -6.86 -7.63
CA ILE A 47 2.86 -6.96 -9.00
C ILE A 47 3.12 -8.35 -9.58
N ASP A 48 4.31 -8.90 -9.35
CA ASP A 48 4.69 -10.23 -9.83
C ASP A 48 3.88 -11.36 -9.17
N THR A 49 3.32 -11.11 -7.97
CA THR A 49 2.34 -12.03 -7.34
C THR A 49 0.91 -11.91 -7.87
N GLY A 50 0.67 -11.01 -8.83
CA GLY A 50 -0.65 -10.77 -9.43
C GLY A 50 -1.47 -9.68 -8.75
N VAL A 51 -0.89 -8.93 -7.81
CA VAL A 51 -1.53 -7.76 -7.22
C VAL A 51 -1.59 -6.63 -8.25
N GLY A 52 -2.76 -5.99 -8.40
CA GLY A 52 -2.92 -4.85 -9.29
C GLY A 52 -1.96 -3.70 -8.91
N ARG A 53 -1.47 -2.97 -9.92
CA ARG A 53 -0.48 -1.89 -9.73
C ARG A 53 -0.97 -0.82 -8.76
N GLU A 54 -2.25 -0.47 -8.83
CA GLU A 54 -2.91 0.52 -7.99
C GLU A 54 -2.96 0.05 -6.53
N VAL A 55 -3.27 -1.24 -6.30
CA VAL A 55 -3.30 -1.85 -4.97
C VAL A 55 -1.88 -1.90 -4.37
N ALA A 56 -0.88 -2.28 -5.17
CA ALA A 56 0.52 -2.29 -4.75
C ALA A 56 1.01 -0.87 -4.40
N GLY A 57 0.60 0.14 -5.19
CA GLY A 57 0.87 1.55 -4.91
C GLY A 57 0.24 2.01 -3.59
N TRP A 58 -1.02 1.66 -3.33
CA TRP A 58 -1.67 1.94 -2.05
C TRP A 58 -0.98 1.26 -0.88
N ALA A 59 -0.57 -0.01 -1.03
CA ALA A 59 0.16 -0.73 0.02
C ALA A 59 1.45 0.01 0.43
N LEU A 60 2.22 0.50 -0.55
CA LEU A 60 3.42 1.31 -0.30
C LEU A 60 3.08 2.64 0.35
N ALA A 61 2.11 3.38 -0.19
CA ALA A 61 1.72 4.68 0.36
C ALA A 61 1.25 4.58 1.82
N ILE A 62 0.49 3.53 2.15
CA ILE A 62 0.02 3.27 3.50
C ILE A 62 1.19 2.90 4.42
N ALA A 63 2.12 2.06 3.98
CA ALA A 63 3.31 1.71 4.76
C ALA A 63 4.15 2.98 5.10
N ILE A 64 4.38 3.85 4.12
CA ILE A 64 5.09 5.13 4.32
C ILE A 64 4.30 6.05 5.28
N ARG A 65 2.98 6.16 5.09
CA ARG A 65 2.10 6.98 5.95
C ARG A 65 2.13 6.50 7.40
N ASN A 66 2.11 5.20 7.64
CA ASN A 66 2.20 4.60 8.97
C ASN A 66 3.56 4.90 9.66
N ASN A 67 4.60 5.20 8.88
CA ASN A 67 5.93 5.58 9.37
C ASN A 67 6.15 7.10 9.33
N GLY A 68 5.07 7.89 9.50
CA GLY A 68 5.16 9.34 9.58
C GLY A 68 5.51 10.02 8.25
N GLY A 69 5.13 9.41 7.12
CA GLY A 69 5.41 9.95 5.78
C GLY A 69 6.82 9.67 5.28
N LYS A 70 7.57 8.79 5.96
CA LYS A 70 8.90 8.35 5.57
C LYS A 70 8.92 6.85 5.31
N PRO A 71 9.86 6.34 4.50
CA PRO A 71 10.08 4.90 4.40
C PRO A 71 10.39 4.33 5.79
N PRO A 72 9.95 3.09 6.10
CA PRO A 72 10.29 2.41 7.34
C PRO A 72 11.81 2.37 7.53
N GLU A 73 12.25 2.61 8.76
CA GLU A 73 13.67 2.53 9.12
C GLU A 73 14.15 1.09 9.01
N VAL A 74 15.29 0.89 8.35
CA VAL A 74 15.91 -0.42 8.20
C VAL A 74 16.36 -0.90 9.58
N LEU A 75 15.97 -2.11 9.96
CA LEU A 75 16.38 -2.68 11.23
C LEU A 75 17.88 -2.98 11.21
N PRO A 76 18.62 -2.63 12.27
CA PRO A 76 20.02 -3.03 12.38
C PRO A 76 20.09 -4.56 12.37
N HIS A 77 20.98 -5.12 11.54
CA HIS A 77 21.24 -6.54 11.56
C HIS A 77 21.74 -6.92 12.96
N VAL A 78 20.93 -7.66 13.71
CA VAL A 78 21.39 -8.29 14.95
C VAL A 78 22.29 -9.44 14.53
N THR A 79 23.59 -9.21 14.48
CA THR A 79 24.58 -10.29 14.44
C THR A 79 24.54 -10.97 15.80
N ALA A 80 23.91 -12.15 15.87
CA ALA A 80 24.03 -13.07 16.98
C ALA A 80 25.42 -13.74 16.98
#